data_AF-A0A821NK76-F1
#
_entry.id   AF-A0A821NK76-F1
#
_cell.length_a   1.000
_cell.length_b   1.000
_cell.length_c   1.000
_cell.angle_alpha   90.00
_cell.angle_beta   90.00
_cell.angle_gamma   90.00
#
_symmetry.space_group_name_H-M   'P 1'
#
loop_
_entity.id
_entity.type
_entity.pdbx_description
1 polymer ?
#
loop_
_entity_poly.entity_id
_entity_poly.type
_entity_poly.pdbx_seq_one_letter_code
_entity_poly.pdbx_strand_id
1 'polypeptide(L)'
;MLLPTIIHFDFPAKLVEWLNMISKRNISSDPLDSLIVAMSNVSECEEGATALNEAGAIAAIEMSEKASANRLEKNQFTLSFYPRIYAMISTADQVKTLTVLKPAIDFLLTKIHEANASADLRSKTGHLYEYLVQLAKLLINDNIATYVLNDSIIGGLGFFVELFFKHNILPINDLFVKHLIRLALYNILCSLAFHESVQQELKKNQIFIKSVLEASNSSTSNTDAIIPSSLRNNLMSIKTAAHGILVYLDQFKISISNDNELFNTSTTKIPMVSYSHLDADFCRSVVTALKERSISVWVDEDGHCLSNDCWEEIAIAIKNASKVLVIVSENYCTKSRSCRVEASYAIKLGIPIIALYIDDKYEAEPWLDIHLTGLHVKFGNKPFAERIDRLAKFITANNYSLKCMETSQTQMVHSSNKVCIPSIVNENNSSLKTKVSESNIEYSVPKTSPHTWSKAAVRAWWCTERTLVPQLCTFCDGEALC
;
A
#
# COMPACT_ATOMS: atom_id res chain seq x y z
N MET A 1 -4.25 14.28 -12.29
CA MET A 1 -3.18 14.61 -13.26
C MET A 1 -2.17 15.61 -12.71
N LEU A 2 -2.58 16.73 -12.07
CA LEU A 2 -1.63 17.74 -11.55
C LEU A 2 -0.95 17.42 -10.19
N LEU A 3 -1.48 16.50 -9.38
CA LEU A 3 -0.91 16.21 -8.05
C LEU A 3 0.55 15.69 -8.10
N PRO A 4 0.92 14.71 -8.97
CA PRO A 4 2.32 14.31 -9.15
C PRO A 4 3.20 15.47 -9.63
N THR A 5 2.69 16.32 -10.53
CA THR A 5 3.40 17.50 -11.01
C THR A 5 3.76 18.46 -9.87
N ILE A 6 2.85 18.66 -8.92
CA ILE A 6 3.08 19.52 -7.74
C ILE A 6 4.13 18.89 -6.80
N ILE A 7 4.10 17.56 -6.61
CA ILE A 7 5.07 16.83 -5.78
C ILE A 7 6.47 16.92 -6.37
N HIS A 8 6.63 16.77 -7.69
CA HIS A 8 7.90 16.95 -8.40
C HIS A 8 8.45 18.40 -8.40
N PHE A 9 7.70 19.37 -7.87
CA PHE A 9 8.13 20.77 -7.73
C PHE A 9 8.51 21.16 -6.29
N ASP A 10 8.97 20.20 -5.46
CA ASP A 10 9.43 20.43 -4.07
C ASP A 10 8.35 20.99 -3.12
N PHE A 11 7.09 21.01 -3.56
CA PHE A 11 5.96 21.56 -2.79
C PHE A 11 5.76 20.89 -1.42
N PRO A 12 5.95 19.56 -1.23
CA PRO A 12 5.94 18.94 0.09
C PRO A 12 6.94 19.57 1.07
N ALA A 13 8.17 19.84 0.63
CA ALA A 13 9.18 20.48 1.47
C ALA A 13 8.83 21.96 1.74
N LYS A 14 8.29 22.69 0.75
CA LYS A 14 7.83 24.07 0.95
C LYS A 14 6.67 24.18 1.95
N LEU A 15 5.73 23.23 1.95
CA LEU A 15 4.68 23.16 2.98
C LEU A 15 5.28 23.00 4.39
N VAL A 16 6.29 22.13 4.54
CA VAL A 16 6.98 21.91 5.83
C VAL A 16 7.81 23.13 6.25
N GLU A 17 8.48 23.80 5.31
CA GLU A 17 9.21 25.05 5.54
C GLU A 17 8.27 26.17 6.04
N TRP A 18 7.15 26.39 5.35
CA TRP A 18 6.16 27.41 5.73
C TRP A 18 5.47 27.10 7.06
N LEU A 19 5.15 25.83 7.33
CA LEU A 19 4.64 25.40 8.63
C LEU A 19 5.63 25.75 9.75
N ASN A 20 6.90 25.39 9.59
CA ASN A 20 7.96 25.73 10.53
C ASN A 20 8.09 27.26 10.75
N MET A 21 7.98 28.07 9.69
CA MET A 21 8.03 29.53 9.78
C MET A 21 6.85 30.10 10.58
N ILE A 22 5.62 29.67 10.31
CA ILE A 22 4.40 30.16 10.98
C ILE A 22 4.37 29.73 12.45
N SER A 23 4.73 28.48 12.74
CA SER A 23 4.81 27.96 14.12
C SER A 23 5.88 28.69 14.95
N LYS A 24 7.04 29.05 14.37
CA LYS A 24 8.09 29.85 15.05
C LYS A 24 7.72 31.32 15.23
N ARG A 25 7.03 31.93 14.26
CA ARG A 25 6.66 33.37 14.29
C ARG A 25 5.34 33.66 15.00
N ASN A 26 4.62 32.61 15.43
CA ASN A 26 3.31 32.67 16.06
C ASN A 26 2.27 33.52 15.28
N ILE A 27 2.28 33.40 13.96
CA ILE A 27 1.36 34.08 13.03
C ILE A 27 -0.08 33.54 13.22
N SER A 28 -1.09 34.29 12.78
CA SER A 28 -2.54 34.01 12.90
C SER A 28 -3.00 32.61 12.42
N SER A 29 -4.25 32.28 12.72
CA SER A 29 -4.93 31.01 12.39
C SER A 29 -4.97 30.68 10.90
N ASP A 30 -5.50 31.58 10.08
CA ASP A 30 -6.01 31.22 8.76
C ASP A 30 -4.93 30.72 7.77
N PRO A 31 -3.68 31.27 7.79
CA PRO A 31 -2.57 30.71 7.02
C PRO A 31 -2.17 29.30 7.48
N LEU A 32 -2.23 29.01 8.79
CA LEU A 32 -1.94 27.69 9.34
C LEU A 32 -3.00 26.69 8.88
N ASP A 33 -4.28 27.03 9.04
CA ASP A 33 -5.41 26.19 8.63
C ASP A 33 -5.30 25.78 7.16
N SER A 34 -4.96 26.76 6.29
CA SER A 34 -4.78 26.56 4.85
C SER A 34 -3.61 25.63 4.51
N LEU A 35 -2.47 25.75 5.22
CA LEU A 35 -1.31 24.87 5.03
C LEU A 35 -1.60 23.43 5.49
N ILE A 36 -2.28 23.27 6.62
CA ILE A 36 -2.55 21.95 7.18
C ILE A 36 -3.56 21.16 6.32
N VAL A 37 -4.58 21.82 5.74
CA VAL A 37 -5.44 21.15 4.76
C VAL A 37 -4.65 20.82 3.47
N ALA A 38 -3.72 21.67 3.03
CA ALA A 38 -2.85 21.36 1.89
C ALA A 38 -1.93 20.15 2.16
N MET A 39 -1.31 20.06 3.34
CA MET A 39 -0.51 18.90 3.76
C MET A 39 -1.36 17.62 3.85
N SER A 40 -2.57 17.71 4.40
CA SER A 40 -3.53 16.59 4.40
C SER A 40 -3.78 16.07 2.98
N ASN A 41 -4.14 16.96 2.05
CA ASN A 41 -4.44 16.58 0.66
C ASN A 41 -3.22 15.98 -0.07
N VAL A 42 -2.00 16.49 0.19
CA VAL A 42 -0.77 15.93 -0.37
C VAL A 42 -0.49 14.53 0.20
N SER A 43 -0.71 14.31 1.50
CA SER A 43 -0.51 13.02 2.16
C SER A 43 -1.46 11.90 1.71
N GLU A 44 -2.56 12.21 1.01
CA GLU A 44 -3.49 11.18 0.55
C GLU A 44 -2.92 10.27 -0.56
N CYS A 45 -1.88 10.71 -1.27
CA CYS A 45 -1.14 9.92 -2.25
C CYS A 45 0.23 9.49 -1.72
N GLU A 46 0.73 8.32 -2.17
CA GLU A 46 1.98 7.75 -1.64
C GLU A 46 3.20 8.64 -1.91
N GLU A 47 3.38 9.12 -3.14
CA GLU A 47 4.46 10.05 -3.52
C GLU A 47 4.51 11.29 -2.62
N GLY A 48 3.34 11.88 -2.32
CA GLY A 48 3.21 13.06 -1.48
C GLY A 48 3.40 12.76 0.01
N ALA A 49 2.97 11.58 0.47
CA ALA A 49 3.20 11.11 1.83
C ALA A 49 4.69 10.86 2.11
N THR A 50 5.38 10.17 1.19
CA THR A 50 6.83 9.94 1.25
C THR A 50 7.59 11.27 1.25
N ALA A 51 7.33 12.16 0.29
CA ALA A 51 8.01 13.44 0.21
C ALA A 51 7.74 14.37 1.41
N LEU A 52 6.56 14.30 2.02
CA LEU A 52 6.28 14.98 3.30
C LEU A 52 7.09 14.37 4.46
N ASN A 53 7.23 13.04 4.51
CA ASN A 53 8.02 12.38 5.55
C ASN A 53 9.51 12.74 5.44
N GLU A 54 10.07 12.64 4.25
CA GLU A 54 11.47 12.97 3.92
C GLU A 54 11.79 14.45 4.21
N ALA A 55 10.84 15.36 3.95
CA ALA A 55 10.94 16.77 4.33
C ALA A 55 10.86 17.04 5.85
N GLY A 56 10.60 16.02 6.68
CA GLY A 56 10.51 16.15 8.14
C GLY A 56 9.16 16.63 8.66
N ALA A 57 8.06 16.42 7.92
CA ALA A 57 6.73 16.91 8.27
C ALA A 57 6.28 16.51 9.68
N ILE A 58 6.59 15.31 10.17
CA ILE A 58 6.23 14.84 11.52
C ILE A 58 6.70 15.84 12.60
N ALA A 59 7.98 16.21 12.57
CA ALA A 59 8.56 17.12 13.57
C ALA A 59 8.01 18.55 13.44
N ALA A 60 7.69 19.00 12.22
CA ALA A 60 7.07 20.30 11.97
C ALA A 60 5.61 20.35 12.48
N ILE A 61 4.85 19.26 12.30
CA ILE A 61 3.49 19.11 12.81
C ILE A 61 3.50 19.06 14.33
N GLU A 62 4.38 18.28 14.96
CA GLU A 62 4.55 18.28 16.42
C GLU A 62 4.86 19.68 16.96
N MET A 63 5.74 20.44 16.31
CA MET A 63 6.09 21.80 16.72
C MET A 63 4.88 22.74 16.54
N SER A 64 4.13 22.59 15.45
CA SER A 64 2.89 23.35 15.19
C SER A 64 1.80 23.04 16.21
N GLU A 65 1.61 21.77 16.57
CA GLU A 65 0.66 21.30 17.56
C GLU A 65 0.97 21.88 18.94
N LYS A 66 2.24 21.85 19.35
CA LYS A 66 2.75 22.49 20.58
C LYS A 66 2.57 24.02 20.56
N ALA A 67 2.78 24.68 19.42
CA ALA A 67 2.51 26.11 19.26
C ALA A 67 1.00 26.44 19.26
N SER A 68 0.17 25.54 18.72
CA SER A 68 -1.29 25.68 18.64
C SER A 68 -1.96 25.52 20.00
N ALA A 69 -1.41 24.67 20.88
CA ALA A 69 -1.93 24.45 22.24
C ALA A 69 -1.95 25.73 23.10
N ASN A 70 -1.08 26.70 22.80
CA ASN A 70 -1.00 28.00 23.48
C ASN A 70 -1.95 29.07 22.89
N ARG A 71 -2.68 28.76 21.82
CA ARG A 71 -3.64 29.68 21.19
C ARG A 71 -5.01 29.51 21.86
N LEU A 72 -5.50 30.58 22.49
CA LEU A 72 -6.71 30.53 23.32
C LEU A 72 -7.98 30.17 22.54
N GLU A 73 -8.02 30.42 21.24
CA GLU A 73 -9.03 29.88 20.33
C GLU A 73 -8.54 28.55 19.73
N LYS A 74 -8.96 27.44 20.36
CA LYS A 74 -8.75 26.10 19.81
C LYS A 74 -9.57 25.92 18.53
N ASN A 75 -8.98 26.17 17.37
CA ASN A 75 -9.60 25.79 16.10
C ASN A 75 -9.64 24.26 15.98
N GLN A 76 -10.74 23.65 16.45
CA GLN A 76 -10.98 22.21 16.42
C GLN A 76 -10.97 21.63 15.00
N PHE A 77 -11.18 22.47 13.97
CA PHE A 77 -11.06 22.06 12.58
C PHE A 77 -9.61 21.69 12.27
N THR A 78 -8.65 22.59 12.48
CA THR A 78 -7.23 22.38 12.12
C THR A 78 -6.57 21.28 12.95
N LEU A 79 -6.91 21.20 14.24
CA LEU A 79 -6.43 20.12 15.12
C LEU A 79 -6.90 18.71 14.67
N SER A 80 -7.99 18.60 13.89
CA SER A 80 -8.46 17.31 13.36
C SER A 80 -7.56 16.72 12.28
N PHE A 81 -6.79 17.56 11.59
CA PHE A 81 -5.98 17.14 10.45
C PHE A 81 -4.62 16.61 10.87
N TYR A 82 -4.08 16.97 12.04
CA TYR A 82 -2.81 16.40 12.53
C TYR A 82 -2.88 14.86 12.64
N PRO A 83 -3.90 14.24 13.29
CA PRO A 83 -4.15 12.80 13.24
C PRO A 83 -4.16 12.20 11.82
N ARG A 84 -4.87 12.85 10.89
CA ARG A 84 -5.02 12.42 9.49
C ARG A 84 -3.69 12.45 8.74
N ILE A 85 -2.88 13.48 8.95
CA ILE A 85 -1.55 13.59 8.33
C ILE A 85 -0.58 12.58 8.94
N TYR A 86 -0.47 12.50 10.28
CA TYR A 86 0.38 11.50 10.94
C TYR A 86 0.06 10.07 10.45
N ALA A 87 -1.23 9.73 10.34
CA ALA A 87 -1.69 8.44 9.83
C ALA A 87 -1.27 8.15 8.38
N MET A 88 -1.15 9.17 7.53
CA MET A 88 -0.82 9.00 6.11
C MET A 88 0.68 9.06 5.82
N ILE A 89 1.47 9.82 6.58
CA ILE A 89 2.91 10.00 6.29
C ILE A 89 3.83 9.02 7.02
N SER A 90 3.38 8.35 8.09
CA SER A 90 4.27 7.53 8.94
C SER A 90 4.71 6.23 8.26
N THR A 91 6.02 5.95 8.24
CA THR A 91 6.55 4.67 7.73
C THR A 91 6.30 3.50 8.69
N ALA A 92 6.40 2.26 8.20
CA ALA A 92 6.12 1.06 8.99
C ALA A 92 6.99 0.92 10.25
N ASP A 93 8.22 1.47 10.26
CA ASP A 93 9.10 1.51 11.44
C ASP A 93 8.84 2.71 12.35
N GLN A 94 8.49 3.87 11.78
CA GLN A 94 8.06 5.03 12.58
C GLN A 94 6.77 4.70 13.36
N VAL A 95 5.84 3.95 12.76
CA VAL A 95 4.65 3.39 13.42
C VAL A 95 5.00 2.60 14.70
N LYS A 96 6.15 1.91 14.74
CA LYS A 96 6.60 1.12 15.90
C LYS A 96 7.07 2.01 17.08
N THR A 97 7.29 3.31 16.86
CA THR A 97 7.88 4.24 17.85
C THR A 97 7.11 5.54 18.09
N LEU A 98 6.21 5.95 17.17
CA LEU A 98 5.41 7.18 17.27
C LEU A 98 4.31 7.09 18.34
N THR A 99 4.57 7.65 19.51
CA THR A 99 3.60 7.77 20.61
C THR A 99 2.34 8.56 20.22
N VAL A 100 2.46 9.54 19.31
CA VAL A 100 1.35 10.33 18.76
C VAL A 100 0.35 9.52 17.92
N LEU A 101 0.74 8.33 17.44
CA LEU A 101 -0.08 7.56 16.50
C LEU A 101 -1.27 6.88 17.18
N LYS A 102 -1.15 6.43 18.44
CA LYS A 102 -2.29 5.84 19.19
C LYS A 102 -3.45 6.83 19.34
N PRO A 103 -3.25 8.06 19.87
CA PRO A 103 -4.27 9.12 19.84
C PRO A 103 -4.81 9.45 18.45
N ALA A 104 -3.98 9.37 17.40
CA ALA A 104 -4.42 9.60 16.02
C ALA A 104 -5.38 8.50 15.52
N ILE A 105 -5.10 7.24 15.86
CA ILE A 105 -5.98 6.09 15.54
C ILE A 105 -7.31 6.22 16.28
N ASP A 106 -7.31 6.51 17.58
CA ASP A 106 -8.55 6.70 18.36
C ASP A 106 -9.37 7.90 17.85
N PHE A 107 -8.70 8.97 17.43
CA PHE A 107 -9.35 10.08 16.75
C PHE A 107 -10.05 9.63 15.45
N LEU A 108 -9.36 8.87 14.59
CA LEU A 108 -9.95 8.35 13.35
C LEU A 108 -11.14 7.41 13.62
N LEU A 109 -11.04 6.50 14.60
CA LEU A 109 -12.15 5.63 15.02
C LEU A 109 -13.34 6.45 15.54
N THR A 110 -13.08 7.50 16.32
CA THR A 110 -14.11 8.44 16.78
C THR A 110 -14.79 9.15 15.60
N LYS A 111 -14.03 9.56 14.57
CA LYS A 111 -14.62 10.21 13.37
C LYS A 111 -15.34 9.24 12.44
N ILE A 112 -14.95 7.96 12.39
CA ILE A 112 -15.73 6.90 11.75
C ILE A 112 -17.06 6.71 12.49
N HIS A 113 -17.05 6.67 13.83
CA HIS A 113 -18.25 6.53 14.65
C HIS A 113 -19.20 7.74 14.49
N GLU A 114 -18.70 8.97 14.66
CA GLU A 114 -19.46 10.21 14.44
C GLU A 114 -20.09 10.25 13.04
N ALA A 115 -19.28 10.02 11.99
CA ALA A 115 -19.77 10.06 10.63
C ALA A 115 -20.79 8.94 10.33
N ASN A 116 -20.60 7.74 10.90
CA ASN A 116 -21.57 6.65 10.77
C ASN A 116 -22.90 6.92 11.49
N ALA A 117 -22.92 7.75 12.54
CA ALA A 117 -24.14 8.16 13.24
C ALA A 117 -24.89 9.31 12.54
N SER A 118 -24.20 10.10 11.70
CA SER A 118 -24.80 11.19 10.93
C SER A 118 -25.72 10.73 9.80
N ALA A 119 -26.64 11.59 9.36
CA ALA A 119 -27.56 11.32 8.25
C ALA A 119 -26.92 11.49 6.85
N ASP A 120 -25.89 12.33 6.74
CA ASP A 120 -25.15 12.64 5.51
C ASP A 120 -23.79 11.91 5.41
N LEU A 121 -23.52 11.00 6.36
CA LEU A 121 -22.29 10.22 6.49
C LEU A 121 -21.02 11.06 6.66
N ARG A 122 -21.11 12.22 7.33
CA ARG A 122 -20.01 13.16 7.61
C ARG A 122 -19.82 13.40 9.10
N SER A 123 -18.57 13.65 9.49
CA SER A 123 -18.27 14.44 10.69
C SER A 123 -17.83 15.85 10.27
N LYS A 124 -17.56 16.75 11.22
CA LYS A 124 -17.20 18.16 10.95
C LYS A 124 -16.06 18.38 9.95
N THR A 125 -15.22 17.36 9.72
CA THR A 125 -13.89 17.48 9.11
C THR A 125 -13.66 16.50 7.94
N GLY A 126 -14.71 15.81 7.48
CA GLY A 126 -14.60 14.79 6.41
C GLY A 126 -15.76 13.79 6.39
N HIS A 127 -15.88 13.07 5.28
CA HIS A 127 -16.85 12.00 5.05
C HIS A 127 -16.35 10.66 5.60
N LEU A 128 -17.27 9.80 6.08
CA LEU A 128 -17.03 8.43 6.53
C LEU A 128 -16.04 7.61 5.68
N TYR A 129 -16.13 7.67 4.34
CA TYR A 129 -15.23 6.89 3.47
C TYR A 129 -13.78 7.35 3.58
N GLU A 130 -13.52 8.64 3.82
CA GLU A 130 -12.16 9.20 3.92
C GLU A 130 -11.44 8.58 5.12
N TYR A 131 -12.09 8.58 6.29
CA TYR A 131 -11.54 8.00 7.52
C TYR A 131 -11.40 6.48 7.43
N LEU A 132 -12.35 5.78 6.79
CA LEU A 132 -12.25 4.34 6.55
C LEU A 132 -11.07 4.00 5.63
N VAL A 133 -10.82 4.78 4.58
CA VAL A 133 -9.64 4.62 3.70
C VAL A 133 -8.35 4.86 4.48
N GLN A 134 -8.30 5.89 5.34
CA GLN A 134 -7.13 6.20 6.17
C GLN A 134 -6.82 5.06 7.15
N LEU A 135 -7.85 4.54 7.82
CA LEU A 135 -7.71 3.40 8.72
C LEU A 135 -7.34 2.11 7.96
N ALA A 136 -7.93 1.87 6.78
CA ALA A 136 -7.59 0.73 5.93
C ALA A 136 -6.10 0.72 5.56
N LYS A 137 -5.55 1.89 5.16
CA LYS A 137 -4.11 2.10 4.91
C LYS A 137 -3.28 1.69 6.13
N LEU A 138 -3.55 2.27 7.30
CA LEU A 138 -2.83 1.97 8.55
C LEU A 138 -2.88 0.49 8.97
N LEU A 139 -4.03 -0.18 8.81
CA LEU A 139 -4.26 -1.55 9.29
C LEU A 139 -3.44 -2.64 8.59
N ILE A 140 -2.58 -2.30 7.63
CA ILE A 140 -1.56 -3.22 7.12
C ILE A 140 -0.45 -3.50 8.14
N ASN A 141 -0.27 -2.65 9.15
CA ASN A 141 0.68 -2.86 10.23
C ASN A 141 0.03 -3.64 11.38
N ASP A 142 0.59 -4.82 11.69
CA ASP A 142 0.01 -5.77 12.64
C ASP A 142 -0.05 -5.24 14.08
N ASN A 143 0.81 -4.28 14.45
CA ASN A 143 0.74 -3.60 15.75
C ASN A 143 -0.45 -2.63 15.82
N ILE A 144 -0.77 -1.96 14.70
CA ILE A 144 -1.96 -1.10 14.60
C ILE A 144 -3.22 -1.98 14.61
N ALA A 145 -3.24 -3.07 13.85
CA ALA A 145 -4.37 -4.01 13.86
C ALA A 145 -4.60 -4.61 15.26
N THR A 146 -3.52 -4.97 15.98
CA THR A 146 -3.60 -5.43 17.38
C THR A 146 -4.12 -4.33 18.31
N TYR A 147 -3.68 -3.07 18.16
CA TYR A 147 -4.20 -1.93 18.93
C TYR A 147 -5.69 -1.69 18.67
N VAL A 148 -6.09 -1.64 17.40
CA VAL A 148 -7.47 -1.42 16.96
C VAL A 148 -8.40 -2.54 17.39
N LEU A 149 -7.91 -3.78 17.51
CA LEU A 149 -8.70 -4.92 17.98
C LEU A 149 -8.88 -4.98 19.50
N ASN A 150 -7.87 -4.59 20.29
CA ASN A 150 -7.83 -4.91 21.73
C ASN A 150 -7.75 -3.68 22.68
N ASP A 151 -7.10 -2.60 22.26
CA ASP A 151 -6.73 -1.48 23.15
C ASP A 151 -7.50 -0.17 22.85
N SER A 152 -7.95 0.02 21.60
CA SER A 152 -8.54 1.28 21.12
C SER A 152 -9.93 1.56 21.70
N ILE A 153 -10.31 2.84 21.81
CA ILE A 153 -11.49 3.30 22.57
C ILE A 153 -12.82 2.79 21.98
N ILE A 154 -12.91 2.64 20.65
CA ILE A 154 -14.18 2.37 19.92
C ILE A 154 -14.08 1.16 18.97
N GLY A 155 -12.89 0.58 18.80
CA GLY A 155 -12.63 -0.47 17.80
C GLY A 155 -13.16 -1.87 18.17
N GLY A 156 -12.30 -2.87 18.05
CA GLY A 156 -12.67 -4.28 18.15
C GLY A 156 -13.42 -4.78 16.90
N LEU A 157 -13.50 -6.10 16.75
CA LEU A 157 -14.07 -6.73 15.56
C LEU A 157 -15.57 -6.39 15.37
N GLY A 158 -16.35 -6.35 16.46
CA GLY A 158 -17.78 -6.09 16.42
C GLY A 158 -18.14 -4.77 15.75
N PHE A 159 -17.37 -3.69 15.99
CA PHE A 159 -17.56 -2.38 15.37
C PHE A 159 -17.45 -2.45 13.83
N PHE A 160 -16.44 -3.15 13.30
CA PHE A 160 -16.26 -3.29 11.86
C PHE A 160 -17.28 -4.25 11.23
N VAL A 161 -17.72 -5.26 11.95
CA VAL A 161 -18.79 -6.19 11.51
C VAL A 161 -20.15 -5.48 11.46
N GLU A 162 -20.47 -4.60 12.41
CA GLU A 162 -21.67 -3.75 12.37
C GLU A 162 -21.64 -2.78 11.18
N LEU A 163 -20.53 -2.05 11.01
CA LEU A 163 -20.30 -1.15 9.87
C LEU A 163 -20.44 -1.88 8.54
N PHE A 164 -19.89 -3.10 8.44
CA PHE A 164 -20.01 -3.95 7.27
C PHE A 164 -21.46 -4.28 6.92
N PHE A 165 -22.24 -4.81 7.86
CA PHE A 165 -23.64 -5.17 7.56
C PHE A 165 -24.48 -3.93 7.22
N LYS A 166 -24.29 -2.81 7.92
CA LYS A 166 -24.97 -1.55 7.64
C LYS A 166 -24.69 -1.06 6.22
N HIS A 167 -23.42 -0.94 5.81
CA HIS A 167 -23.04 -0.31 4.54
C HIS A 167 -22.98 -1.26 3.34
N ASN A 168 -22.88 -2.58 3.54
CA ASN A 168 -23.01 -3.55 2.46
C ASN A 168 -24.48 -3.67 1.99
N ILE A 169 -25.44 -3.66 2.92
CA ILE A 169 -26.86 -3.90 2.64
C ILE A 169 -27.61 -2.64 2.17
N LEU A 170 -27.46 -1.49 2.84
CA LEU A 170 -28.35 -0.33 2.63
C LEU A 170 -28.30 0.28 1.20
N PRO A 171 -29.44 0.72 0.63
CA PRO A 171 -29.46 1.55 -0.57
C PRO A 171 -29.07 2.99 -0.21
N ILE A 172 -27.84 3.38 -0.54
CA ILE A 172 -27.38 4.77 -0.50
C ILE A 172 -27.60 5.35 -1.90
N ASN A 173 -28.15 6.57 -2.00
CA ASN A 173 -28.47 7.21 -3.28
C ASN A 173 -27.24 7.50 -4.16
N ASP A 174 -26.05 7.54 -3.56
CA ASP A 174 -24.76 7.66 -4.24
C ASP A 174 -24.07 6.28 -4.32
N LEU A 175 -24.03 5.73 -5.53
CA LEU A 175 -23.41 4.43 -5.83
C LEU A 175 -21.88 4.45 -5.69
N PHE A 176 -21.24 5.60 -5.95
CA PHE A 176 -19.78 5.75 -5.89
C PHE A 176 -19.30 5.85 -4.43
N VAL A 177 -19.96 6.68 -3.62
CA VAL A 177 -19.71 6.74 -2.17
C VAL A 177 -19.99 5.40 -1.50
N LYS A 178 -21.08 4.70 -1.85
CA LYS A 178 -21.33 3.32 -1.36
C LYS A 178 -20.19 2.38 -1.75
N HIS A 179 -19.69 2.47 -2.97
CA HIS A 179 -18.58 1.65 -3.43
C HIS A 179 -17.29 1.94 -2.63
N LEU A 180 -16.93 3.21 -2.40
CA LEU A 180 -15.74 3.58 -1.60
C LEU A 180 -15.84 3.13 -0.14
N ILE A 181 -17.01 3.26 0.50
CA ILE A 181 -17.23 2.76 1.87
C ILE A 181 -17.04 1.23 1.93
N ARG A 182 -17.59 0.50 0.96
CA ARG A 182 -17.42 -0.97 0.87
C ARG A 182 -15.96 -1.34 0.61
N LEU A 183 -15.30 -0.72 -0.36
CA LEU A 183 -13.89 -0.93 -0.69
C LEU A 183 -13.00 -0.83 0.56
N ALA A 184 -13.16 0.23 1.35
CA ALA A 184 -12.41 0.43 2.58
C ALA A 184 -12.76 -0.63 3.64
N LEU A 185 -14.05 -0.94 3.87
CA LEU A 185 -14.47 -1.95 4.84
C LEU A 185 -13.96 -3.36 4.49
N TYR A 186 -13.97 -3.75 3.21
CA TYR A 186 -13.40 -5.03 2.76
C TYR A 186 -11.88 -5.09 2.98
N ASN A 187 -11.14 -3.99 2.74
CA ASN A 187 -9.70 -3.94 3.03
C ASN A 187 -9.39 -3.94 4.53
N ILE A 188 -10.18 -3.24 5.35
CA ILE A 188 -10.12 -3.29 6.82
C ILE A 188 -10.32 -4.74 7.28
N LEU A 189 -11.43 -5.37 6.92
CA LEU A 189 -11.77 -6.73 7.33
C LEU A 189 -10.78 -7.78 6.82
N CYS A 190 -10.23 -7.61 5.61
CA CYS A 190 -9.18 -8.48 5.11
C CYS A 190 -7.88 -8.34 5.92
N SER A 191 -7.54 -7.13 6.37
CA SER A 191 -6.37 -6.89 7.21
C SER A 191 -6.58 -7.47 8.63
N LEU A 192 -7.76 -7.25 9.22
CA LEU A 192 -8.10 -7.79 10.55
C LEU A 192 -8.23 -9.33 10.54
N ALA A 193 -8.78 -9.92 9.48
CA ALA A 193 -8.89 -11.37 9.32
C ALA A 193 -7.55 -12.09 9.21
N PHE A 194 -6.43 -11.38 9.07
CA PHE A 194 -5.10 -11.97 9.19
C PHE A 194 -4.86 -12.57 10.59
N HIS A 195 -5.41 -11.96 11.64
CA HIS A 195 -5.23 -12.41 13.02
C HIS A 195 -6.13 -13.63 13.34
N GLU A 196 -5.55 -14.67 13.95
CA GLU A 196 -6.26 -15.94 14.21
C GLU A 196 -7.50 -15.77 15.10
N SER A 197 -7.44 -14.89 16.12
CA SER A 197 -8.59 -14.57 16.99
C SER A 197 -9.80 -14.06 16.20
N VAL A 198 -9.55 -13.17 15.22
CA VAL A 198 -10.57 -12.66 14.29
C VAL A 198 -11.09 -13.78 13.38
N GLN A 199 -10.21 -14.65 12.88
CA GLN A 199 -10.64 -15.81 12.07
C GLN A 199 -11.58 -16.73 12.84
N GLN A 200 -11.26 -17.05 14.11
CA GLN A 200 -12.07 -17.90 14.96
C GLN A 200 -13.45 -17.30 15.29
N GLU A 201 -13.62 -15.99 15.22
CA GLU A 201 -14.93 -15.34 15.36
C GLU A 201 -15.68 -15.24 14.03
N LEU A 202 -15.05 -14.73 12.97
CA LEU A 202 -15.68 -14.59 11.66
C LEU A 202 -16.10 -15.93 11.04
N LYS A 203 -15.36 -17.03 11.29
CA LYS A 203 -15.75 -18.41 10.90
C LYS A 203 -17.11 -18.85 11.46
N LYS A 204 -17.59 -18.26 12.56
CA LYS A 204 -18.91 -18.55 13.16
C LYS A 204 -20.05 -17.80 12.46
N ASN A 205 -19.76 -16.66 11.83
CA ASN A 205 -20.78 -15.79 11.23
C ASN A 205 -21.09 -16.19 9.78
N GLN A 206 -22.05 -17.10 9.60
CA GLN A 206 -22.46 -17.60 8.28
C GLN A 206 -23.03 -16.49 7.36
N ILE A 207 -23.66 -15.45 7.91
CA ILE A 207 -24.20 -14.32 7.13
C ILE A 207 -23.06 -13.46 6.59
N PHE A 208 -22.00 -13.26 7.38
CA PHE A 208 -20.77 -12.60 6.94
C PHE A 208 -20.09 -13.40 5.82
N ILE A 209 -19.86 -14.70 6.03
CA ILE A 209 -19.22 -15.58 5.04
C ILE A 209 -19.99 -15.57 3.71
N LYS A 210 -21.33 -15.68 3.76
CA LYS A 210 -22.19 -15.59 2.56
C LYS A 210 -22.05 -14.24 1.85
N SER A 211 -22.03 -13.14 2.60
CA SER A 211 -21.85 -11.78 2.05
C SER A 211 -20.50 -11.60 1.34
N VAL A 212 -19.44 -12.21 1.88
CA VAL A 212 -18.09 -12.17 1.30
C VAL A 212 -17.99 -13.08 0.07
N LEU A 213 -18.60 -14.28 0.09
CA LEU A 213 -18.71 -15.15 -1.09
C LEU A 213 -19.51 -14.50 -2.23
N GLU A 214 -20.56 -13.73 -1.93
CA GLU A 214 -21.30 -12.97 -2.94
C GLU A 214 -20.46 -11.84 -3.56
N ALA A 215 -19.57 -11.23 -2.79
CA ALA A 215 -18.63 -10.22 -3.29
C ALA A 215 -17.47 -10.82 -4.10
N SER A 216 -16.89 -11.95 -3.68
CA SER A 216 -15.79 -12.60 -4.41
C SER A 216 -16.21 -13.14 -5.79
N ASN A 217 -17.46 -13.63 -5.88
CA ASN A 217 -18.06 -14.14 -7.11
C ASN A 217 -18.72 -13.03 -7.97
N SER A 218 -18.66 -11.76 -7.57
CA SER A 218 -19.22 -10.66 -8.35
C SER A 218 -18.35 -10.32 -9.55
N SER A 219 -18.97 -10.02 -10.69
CA SER A 219 -18.26 -9.50 -11.86
C SER A 219 -17.60 -8.16 -11.52
N THR A 220 -16.33 -7.98 -11.88
CA THR A 220 -15.57 -6.74 -11.64
C THR A 220 -16.37 -5.53 -12.11
N SER A 221 -16.59 -4.57 -11.20
CA SER A 221 -17.56 -3.52 -11.48
C SER A 221 -16.90 -2.38 -12.25
N ASN A 222 -17.65 -1.74 -13.16
CA ASN A 222 -17.19 -0.50 -13.80
C ASN A 222 -16.89 0.61 -12.76
N THR A 223 -17.42 0.51 -11.53
CA THR A 223 -17.06 1.41 -10.43
C THR A 223 -15.65 1.21 -9.87
N ASP A 224 -15.06 0.00 -9.93
CA ASP A 224 -13.66 -0.21 -9.53
C ASP A 224 -12.71 0.58 -10.46
N ALA A 225 -13.06 0.68 -11.75
CA ALA A 225 -12.30 1.47 -12.73
C ALA A 225 -12.37 2.99 -12.47
N ILE A 226 -13.42 3.49 -11.81
CA ILE A 226 -13.64 4.90 -11.49
C ILE A 226 -12.82 5.33 -10.25
N ILE A 227 -12.34 4.39 -9.41
CA ILE A 227 -11.48 4.71 -8.26
C ILE A 227 -10.20 5.43 -8.74
N PRO A 228 -9.90 6.66 -8.27
CA PRO A 228 -8.65 7.36 -8.58
C PRO A 228 -7.40 6.54 -8.23
N SER A 229 -6.36 6.63 -9.06
CA SER A 229 -5.10 5.87 -8.84
C SER A 229 -4.45 6.13 -7.48
N SER A 230 -4.53 7.36 -6.97
CA SER A 230 -4.06 7.73 -5.62
C SER A 230 -4.73 6.96 -4.47
N LEU A 231 -5.96 6.46 -4.68
CA LEU A 231 -6.65 5.57 -3.76
C LEU A 231 -6.36 4.09 -4.08
N ARG A 232 -6.24 3.76 -5.38
CA ARG A 232 -6.07 2.39 -5.87
C ARG A 232 -4.75 1.73 -5.43
N ASN A 233 -3.62 2.44 -5.50
CA ASN A 233 -2.30 1.88 -5.19
C ASN A 233 -2.20 1.30 -3.76
N ASN A 234 -3.11 1.68 -2.86
CA ASN A 234 -3.08 1.35 -1.44
C ASN A 234 -4.25 0.45 -0.99
N LEU A 235 -5.14 0.00 -1.89
CA LEU A 235 -6.33 -0.80 -1.59
C LEU A 235 -6.56 -1.88 -2.65
N MET A 236 -6.80 -3.12 -2.22
CA MET A 236 -7.27 -4.19 -3.10
C MET A 236 -8.72 -3.90 -3.56
N SER A 237 -9.10 -4.38 -4.74
CA SER A 237 -10.51 -4.36 -5.19
C SER A 237 -11.43 -5.08 -4.20
N ILE A 238 -12.74 -4.82 -4.26
CA ILE A 238 -13.70 -5.52 -3.38
C ILE A 238 -13.62 -7.05 -3.59
N LYS A 239 -13.48 -7.51 -4.85
CA LYS A 239 -13.33 -8.94 -5.20
C LYS A 239 -12.04 -9.53 -4.61
N THR A 240 -10.90 -8.86 -4.76
CA THR A 240 -9.60 -9.36 -4.27
C THR A 240 -9.52 -9.33 -2.74
N ALA A 241 -10.06 -8.29 -2.09
CA ALA A 241 -10.16 -8.24 -0.62
C ALA A 241 -11.13 -9.30 -0.06
N ALA A 242 -12.25 -9.57 -0.75
CA ALA A 242 -13.16 -10.66 -0.41
C ALA A 242 -12.46 -12.02 -0.51
N HIS A 243 -11.70 -12.26 -1.58
CA HIS A 243 -10.87 -13.46 -1.70
C HIS A 243 -9.84 -13.60 -0.57
N GLY A 244 -9.17 -12.52 -0.18
CA GLY A 244 -8.24 -12.54 0.96
C GLY A 244 -8.91 -12.92 2.28
N ILE A 245 -10.09 -12.37 2.57
CA ILE A 245 -10.90 -12.81 3.72
C ILE A 245 -11.21 -14.32 3.62
N LEU A 246 -11.63 -14.83 2.45
CA LEU A 246 -11.95 -16.24 2.28
C LEU A 246 -10.72 -17.16 2.42
N VAL A 247 -9.54 -16.71 1.99
CA VAL A 247 -8.25 -17.41 2.22
C VAL A 247 -7.94 -17.49 3.71
N TYR A 248 -8.05 -16.37 4.44
CA TYR A 248 -7.81 -16.38 5.89
C TYR A 248 -8.84 -17.21 6.67
N LEU A 249 -10.11 -17.22 6.25
CA LEU A 249 -11.17 -18.00 6.89
C LEU A 249 -11.26 -19.48 6.44
N ASP A 250 -10.35 -19.96 5.60
CA ASP A 250 -10.34 -21.33 5.02
C ASP A 250 -11.61 -21.66 4.23
N GLN A 251 -12.27 -20.63 3.68
CA GLN A 251 -13.50 -20.75 2.88
C GLN A 251 -13.24 -20.59 1.37
N PHE A 252 -12.06 -20.13 0.96
CA PHE A 252 -11.72 -19.95 -0.45
C PHE A 252 -11.66 -21.28 -1.19
N LYS A 253 -12.31 -21.32 -2.35
CA LYS A 253 -12.37 -22.47 -3.27
C LYS A 253 -12.18 -21.93 -4.68
N ILE A 254 -11.32 -22.57 -5.47
CA ILE A 254 -11.13 -22.20 -6.88
C ILE A 254 -12.35 -22.66 -7.67
N SER A 255 -12.98 -21.73 -8.39
CA SER A 255 -14.09 -21.98 -9.31
C SER A 255 -13.55 -22.66 -10.58
N ILE A 256 -13.46 -23.98 -10.58
CA ILE A 256 -13.06 -24.73 -11.79
C ILE A 256 -14.23 -24.70 -12.78
N SER A 257 -14.22 -23.73 -13.69
CA SER A 257 -14.89 -23.85 -14.98
C SER A 257 -14.22 -24.97 -15.79
N ASN A 258 -15.02 -25.71 -16.58
CA ASN A 258 -14.52 -26.87 -17.34
C ASN A 258 -13.52 -26.48 -18.44
N ASP A 259 -13.44 -25.21 -18.81
CA ASP A 259 -12.61 -24.71 -19.92
C ASP A 259 -11.10 -24.66 -19.58
N ASN A 260 -10.71 -24.91 -18.33
CA ASN A 260 -9.33 -24.86 -17.85
C ASN A 260 -8.50 -26.15 -18.13
N GLU A 261 -8.87 -26.97 -19.11
CA GLU A 261 -8.08 -28.14 -19.53
C GLU A 261 -6.65 -27.79 -19.96
N LEU A 262 -6.40 -26.57 -20.45
CA LEU A 262 -5.06 -26.09 -20.83
C LEU A 262 -4.01 -26.35 -19.74
N PHE A 263 -4.32 -26.03 -18.48
CA PHE A 263 -3.38 -26.19 -17.35
C PHE A 263 -3.16 -27.65 -16.92
N ASN A 264 -4.00 -28.60 -17.35
CA ASN A 264 -3.83 -30.03 -17.07
C ASN A 264 -2.90 -30.74 -18.09
N THR A 265 -2.47 -30.07 -19.16
CA THR A 265 -1.65 -30.70 -20.22
C THR A 265 -0.16 -30.78 -19.90
N SER A 266 0.35 -29.96 -18.95
CA SER A 266 1.74 -29.99 -18.52
C SER A 266 1.92 -30.80 -17.22
N THR A 267 2.61 -31.94 -17.30
CA THR A 267 2.98 -32.73 -16.11
C THR A 267 4.11 -32.10 -15.30
N THR A 268 4.82 -31.11 -15.85
CA THR A 268 5.89 -30.37 -15.18
C THR A 268 5.36 -29.10 -14.52
N LYS A 269 5.38 -29.07 -13.18
CA LYS A 269 5.08 -27.89 -12.37
C LYS A 269 6.22 -26.86 -12.43
N ILE A 270 5.95 -25.63 -12.85
CA ILE A 270 6.91 -24.51 -12.87
C ILE A 270 6.86 -23.69 -11.56
N PRO A 271 7.91 -22.92 -11.20
CA PRO A 271 7.83 -21.99 -10.08
C PRO A 271 6.92 -20.80 -10.39
N MET A 272 6.33 -20.20 -9.36
CA MET A 272 5.59 -18.93 -9.43
C MET A 272 6.38 -17.84 -8.69
N VAL A 273 6.46 -16.62 -9.25
CA VAL A 273 7.08 -15.46 -8.60
C VAL A 273 5.99 -14.58 -7.99
N SER A 274 6.09 -14.30 -6.69
CA SER A 274 5.28 -13.31 -5.99
C SER A 274 6.17 -12.13 -5.59
N TYR A 275 5.74 -10.92 -5.92
CA TYR A 275 6.54 -9.69 -5.79
C TYR A 275 5.63 -8.46 -5.64
N SER A 276 6.14 -7.36 -5.07
CA SER A 276 5.42 -6.08 -5.05
C SER A 276 5.63 -5.34 -6.36
N HIS A 277 4.60 -4.72 -6.95
CA HIS A 277 4.73 -3.94 -8.19
C HIS A 277 5.77 -2.81 -8.08
N LEU A 278 6.07 -2.31 -6.88
CA LEU A 278 7.14 -1.35 -6.62
C LEU A 278 8.56 -1.92 -6.85
N ASP A 279 8.71 -3.25 -6.85
CA ASP A 279 9.96 -3.97 -7.05
C ASP A 279 10.05 -4.61 -8.47
N ALA A 280 9.19 -4.18 -9.40
CA ALA A 280 8.97 -4.87 -10.69
C ALA A 280 10.22 -4.96 -11.58
N ASP A 281 11.15 -3.99 -11.53
CA ASP A 281 12.39 -4.07 -12.30
C ASP A 281 13.34 -5.17 -11.80
N PHE A 282 13.36 -5.39 -10.49
CA PHE A 282 14.10 -6.51 -9.91
C PHE A 282 13.43 -7.84 -10.25
N CYS A 283 12.10 -7.91 -10.20
CA CYS A 283 11.33 -9.07 -10.66
C CYS A 283 11.64 -9.43 -12.13
N ARG A 284 11.49 -8.45 -13.05
CA ARG A 284 11.84 -8.60 -14.48
C ARG A 284 13.26 -9.10 -14.70
N SER A 285 14.22 -8.60 -13.92
CA SER A 285 15.63 -9.01 -13.99
C SER A 285 15.82 -10.48 -13.58
N VAL A 286 15.20 -10.92 -12.48
CA VAL A 286 15.25 -12.32 -12.02
C VAL A 286 14.56 -13.26 -13.02
N VAL A 287 13.36 -12.88 -13.48
CA VAL A 287 12.57 -13.64 -14.45
C VAL A 287 13.34 -13.82 -15.77
N THR A 288 13.97 -12.76 -16.28
CA THR A 288 14.79 -12.83 -17.51
C THR A 288 15.97 -13.78 -17.33
N ALA A 289 16.74 -13.65 -16.25
CA ALA A 289 17.91 -14.49 -16.01
C ALA A 289 17.58 -15.96 -15.70
N LEU A 290 16.34 -16.27 -15.28
CA LEU A 290 15.82 -17.65 -15.19
C LEU A 290 15.37 -18.17 -16.57
N LYS A 291 14.68 -17.36 -17.37
CA LYS A 291 14.32 -17.67 -18.78
C LYS A 291 15.59 -17.99 -19.61
N GLU A 292 16.68 -17.24 -19.44
CA GLU A 292 18.01 -17.51 -20.04
C GLU A 292 18.63 -18.86 -19.66
N ARG A 293 18.26 -19.42 -18.50
CA ARG A 293 18.75 -20.71 -17.98
C ARG A 293 17.80 -21.87 -18.31
N SER A 294 16.86 -21.66 -19.23
CA SER A 294 15.78 -22.58 -19.58
C SER A 294 14.86 -22.93 -18.41
N ILE A 295 14.76 -22.05 -17.40
CA ILE A 295 13.84 -22.19 -16.27
C ILE A 295 12.62 -21.31 -16.54
N SER A 296 11.56 -21.91 -17.07
CA SER A 296 10.24 -21.29 -17.15
C SER A 296 9.70 -21.00 -15.75
N VAL A 297 9.16 -19.80 -15.54
CA VAL A 297 8.47 -19.37 -14.32
C VAL A 297 7.15 -18.69 -14.69
N TRP A 298 6.15 -18.84 -13.83
CA TRP A 298 4.93 -18.02 -13.86
C TRP A 298 5.18 -16.74 -13.05
N VAL A 299 4.67 -15.61 -13.51
CA VAL A 299 4.74 -14.31 -12.86
C VAL A 299 3.55 -13.48 -13.31
N ASP A 300 3.00 -12.66 -12.41
CA ASP A 300 1.94 -11.71 -12.73
C ASP A 300 2.56 -10.46 -13.40
N GLU A 301 2.87 -10.57 -14.69
CA GLU A 301 3.36 -9.44 -15.51
C GLU A 301 2.15 -8.61 -16.02
N ASP A 302 2.13 -7.30 -15.70
CA ASP A 302 1.00 -6.38 -15.95
C ASP A 302 0.43 -6.49 -17.38
N GLY A 303 -0.79 -7.02 -17.50
CA GLY A 303 -1.52 -7.16 -18.76
C GLY A 303 -1.69 -8.59 -19.29
N HIS A 304 -1.19 -9.61 -18.58
CA HIS A 304 -1.43 -11.01 -18.95
C HIS A 304 -2.73 -11.62 -18.40
N CYS A 305 -3.35 -11.03 -17.38
CA CYS A 305 -4.65 -11.48 -16.87
C CYS A 305 -5.75 -11.33 -17.92
N LEU A 306 -6.67 -12.30 -18.00
CA LEU A 306 -7.84 -12.21 -18.89
C LEU A 306 -8.97 -11.34 -18.31
N SER A 307 -8.84 -10.87 -17.07
CA SER A 307 -9.79 -9.98 -16.41
C SER A 307 -9.10 -9.01 -15.44
N ASN A 308 -9.79 -7.92 -15.09
CA ASN A 308 -9.31 -6.88 -14.18
C ASN A 308 -9.20 -7.32 -12.69
N ASP A 309 -9.47 -8.58 -12.35
CA ASP A 309 -9.35 -9.16 -11.01
C ASP A 309 -8.71 -10.56 -11.08
N CYS A 310 -7.39 -10.59 -11.26
CA CYS A 310 -6.61 -11.80 -11.57
C CYS A 310 -6.58 -12.89 -10.47
N TRP A 311 -7.23 -12.71 -9.32
CA TRP A 311 -7.04 -13.56 -8.13
C TRP A 311 -7.24 -15.06 -8.40
N GLU A 312 -8.23 -15.46 -9.20
CA GLU A 312 -8.44 -16.89 -9.50
C GLU A 312 -7.30 -17.46 -10.36
N GLU A 313 -6.74 -16.68 -11.28
CA GLU A 313 -5.56 -17.05 -12.08
C GLU A 313 -4.30 -17.16 -11.19
N ILE A 314 -4.07 -16.17 -10.31
CA ILE A 314 -2.99 -16.16 -9.30
C ILE A 314 -3.10 -17.38 -8.37
N ALA A 315 -4.31 -17.69 -7.88
CA ALA A 315 -4.55 -18.82 -6.99
C ALA A 315 -4.35 -20.18 -7.70
N ILE A 316 -4.74 -20.29 -8.97
CA ILE A 316 -4.44 -21.46 -9.82
C ILE A 316 -2.92 -21.60 -9.99
N ALA A 317 -2.21 -20.51 -10.26
CA ALA A 317 -0.75 -20.50 -10.41
C ALA A 317 -0.04 -20.94 -9.12
N ILE A 318 -0.38 -20.38 -7.96
CA ILE A 318 0.16 -20.76 -6.64
C ILE A 318 -0.07 -22.25 -6.36
N LYS A 319 -1.30 -22.75 -6.55
CA LYS A 319 -1.66 -24.15 -6.30
C LYS A 319 -0.91 -25.12 -7.23
N ASN A 320 -0.73 -24.73 -8.50
CA ASN A 320 -0.07 -25.54 -9.50
C ASN A 320 1.46 -25.38 -9.51
N ALA A 321 2.02 -24.39 -8.80
CA ALA A 321 3.45 -24.17 -8.72
C ALA A 321 4.21 -25.37 -8.14
N SER A 322 5.50 -25.51 -8.52
CA SER A 322 6.44 -26.42 -7.86
C SER A 322 7.07 -25.80 -6.61
N LYS A 323 7.30 -24.48 -6.65
CA LYS A 323 7.80 -23.63 -5.56
C LYS A 323 7.28 -22.20 -5.77
N VAL A 324 7.08 -21.42 -4.71
CA VAL A 324 6.84 -19.97 -4.81
C VAL A 324 8.13 -19.23 -4.51
N LEU A 325 8.53 -18.32 -5.39
CA LEU A 325 9.68 -17.44 -5.24
C LEU A 325 9.16 -16.10 -4.72
N VAL A 326 9.36 -15.84 -3.43
CA VAL A 326 8.89 -14.62 -2.76
C VAL A 326 10.00 -13.58 -2.82
N ILE A 327 9.75 -12.43 -3.47
CA ILE A 327 10.69 -11.31 -3.48
C ILE A 327 10.50 -10.50 -2.19
N VAL A 328 11.46 -10.63 -1.26
CA VAL A 328 11.39 -10.05 0.08
C VAL A 328 12.00 -8.64 0.08
N SER A 329 11.16 -7.66 0.40
CA SER A 329 11.47 -6.22 0.47
C SER A 329 10.55 -5.55 1.49
N GLU A 330 10.83 -4.30 1.87
CA GLU A 330 9.88 -3.50 2.66
C GLU A 330 8.54 -3.34 1.90
N ASN A 331 8.60 -3.03 0.60
CA ASN A 331 7.42 -2.88 -0.26
C ASN A 331 6.54 -4.15 -0.31
N TYR A 332 7.12 -5.34 -0.19
CA TYR A 332 6.40 -6.61 -0.10
C TYR A 332 5.79 -6.80 1.29
N CYS A 333 6.59 -6.68 2.34
CA CYS A 333 6.20 -7.06 3.70
C CYS A 333 5.26 -6.05 4.40
N THR A 334 5.45 -4.75 4.15
CA THR A 334 4.78 -3.66 4.89
C THR A 334 3.74 -2.90 4.07
N LYS A 335 3.81 -2.91 2.73
CA LYS A 335 2.90 -2.13 1.85
C LYS A 335 1.89 -2.95 1.04
N SER A 336 2.19 -4.20 0.68
CA SER A 336 1.31 -4.98 -0.21
C SER A 336 0.41 -5.98 0.54
N ARG A 337 -0.91 -5.75 0.51
CA ARG A 337 -1.88 -6.74 1.02
C ARG A 337 -2.04 -7.93 0.08
N SER A 338 -2.01 -7.74 -1.24
CA SER A 338 -2.11 -8.83 -2.22
C SER A 338 -1.01 -9.87 -1.98
N CYS A 339 0.24 -9.42 -1.88
CA CYS A 339 1.41 -10.26 -1.60
C CYS A 339 1.29 -11.02 -0.27
N ARG A 340 0.70 -10.41 0.77
CA ARG A 340 0.41 -11.10 2.04
C ARG A 340 -0.63 -12.20 1.86
N VAL A 341 -1.70 -11.96 1.10
CA VAL A 341 -2.71 -12.99 0.81
C VAL A 341 -2.13 -14.12 -0.05
N GLU A 342 -1.34 -13.81 -1.08
CA GLU A 342 -0.63 -14.77 -1.93
C GLU A 342 0.30 -15.68 -1.11
N ALA A 343 1.20 -15.08 -0.32
CA ALA A 343 2.10 -15.83 0.56
C ALA A 343 1.30 -16.70 1.54
N SER A 344 0.27 -16.14 2.18
CA SER A 344 -0.59 -16.89 3.11
C SER A 344 -1.32 -18.06 2.44
N TYR A 345 -1.73 -17.91 1.17
CA TYR A 345 -2.35 -19.00 0.42
C TYR A 345 -1.33 -20.09 0.05
N ALA A 346 -0.13 -19.71 -0.37
CA ALA A 346 0.97 -20.65 -0.62
C ALA A 346 1.36 -21.43 0.65
N ILE A 347 1.47 -20.74 1.79
CA ILE A 347 1.74 -21.31 3.12
C ILE A 347 0.64 -22.30 3.51
N LYS A 348 -0.64 -21.92 3.42
CA LYS A 348 -1.78 -22.79 3.74
C LYS A 348 -1.88 -24.03 2.84
N LEU A 349 -1.44 -23.93 1.59
CA LEU A 349 -1.34 -25.07 0.67
C LEU A 349 -0.06 -25.91 0.85
N GLY A 350 0.88 -25.49 1.70
CA GLY A 350 2.15 -26.18 1.92
C GLY A 350 3.11 -26.11 0.71
N ILE A 351 2.95 -25.12 -0.17
CA ILE A 351 3.82 -24.94 -1.34
C ILE A 351 5.20 -24.44 -0.88
N PRO A 352 6.33 -25.06 -1.27
CA PRO A 352 7.65 -24.64 -0.79
C PRO A 352 8.00 -23.21 -1.23
N ILE A 353 8.38 -22.36 -0.27
CA ILE A 353 8.80 -20.98 -0.51
C ILE A 353 10.34 -20.89 -0.59
N ILE A 354 10.84 -20.14 -1.58
CA ILE A 354 12.22 -19.65 -1.64
C ILE A 354 12.19 -18.13 -1.49
N ALA A 355 12.90 -17.58 -0.51
CA ALA A 355 12.99 -16.13 -0.28
C ALA A 355 14.11 -15.47 -1.11
N LEU A 356 13.76 -14.42 -1.85
CA LEU A 356 14.68 -13.62 -2.67
C LEU A 356 14.78 -12.21 -2.07
N TYR A 357 15.75 -11.98 -1.18
CA TYR A 357 15.92 -10.67 -0.55
C TYR A 357 16.63 -9.72 -1.50
N ILE A 358 16.04 -8.54 -1.74
CA ILE A 358 16.64 -7.50 -2.60
C ILE A 358 17.87 -6.89 -1.90
N ASP A 359 17.69 -6.32 -0.71
CA ASP A 359 18.78 -5.89 0.18
C ASP A 359 19.29 -7.09 1.00
N ASP A 360 20.61 -7.19 1.22
CA ASP A 360 21.17 -8.24 2.07
C ASP A 360 20.96 -7.98 3.58
N LYS A 361 20.67 -6.74 3.98
CA LYS A 361 20.37 -6.32 5.36
C LYS A 361 18.91 -6.42 5.75
N TYR A 362 17.98 -6.44 4.80
CA TYR A 362 16.55 -6.49 5.13
C TYR A 362 16.20 -7.84 5.79
N GLU A 363 15.38 -7.76 6.83
CA GLU A 363 14.82 -8.89 7.58
C GLU A 363 13.30 -8.88 7.34
N ALA A 364 12.69 -10.06 7.17
CA ALA A 364 11.27 -10.14 6.87
C ALA A 364 10.44 -9.78 8.12
N GLU A 365 9.27 -9.16 7.93
CA GLU A 365 8.35 -8.95 9.05
C GLU A 365 7.95 -10.31 9.67
N PRO A 366 7.74 -10.40 11.00
CA PRO A 366 7.66 -11.69 11.71
C PRO A 366 6.58 -12.66 11.20
N TRP A 367 5.51 -12.12 10.61
CA TRP A 367 4.43 -12.90 10.00
C TRP A 367 4.87 -13.74 8.80
N LEU A 368 5.91 -13.29 8.08
CA LEU A 368 6.47 -13.98 6.91
C LEU A 368 7.69 -14.80 7.30
N ASP A 369 8.58 -14.24 8.13
CA ASP A 369 9.90 -14.83 8.44
C ASP A 369 9.82 -16.26 8.99
N ILE A 370 8.84 -16.52 9.88
CA ILE A 370 8.57 -17.85 10.46
C ILE A 370 8.24 -18.93 9.41
N HIS A 371 7.83 -18.55 8.21
CA HIS A 371 7.53 -19.45 7.09
C HIS A 371 8.66 -19.55 6.06
N LEU A 372 9.73 -18.76 6.19
CA LEU A 372 10.88 -18.80 5.29
C LEU A 372 11.83 -19.94 5.69
N THR A 373 11.66 -21.10 5.05
CA THR A 373 12.27 -22.41 5.35
C THR A 373 13.81 -22.52 5.27
N GLY A 374 14.56 -21.43 5.46
CA GLY A 374 16.01 -21.36 5.31
C GLY A 374 16.50 -21.33 3.86
N LEU A 375 15.70 -21.78 2.89
CA LEU A 375 15.96 -21.65 1.46
C LEU A 375 15.82 -20.20 1.00
N HIS A 376 16.93 -19.46 1.06
CA HIS A 376 16.96 -18.05 0.66
C HIS A 376 18.19 -17.67 -0.19
N VAL A 377 17.99 -16.65 -1.01
CA VAL A 377 19.01 -15.98 -1.82
C VAL A 377 18.95 -14.49 -1.49
N LYS A 378 19.94 -13.98 -0.75
CA LYS A 378 20.12 -12.54 -0.57
C LYS A 378 20.94 -11.99 -1.74
N PHE A 379 20.39 -11.05 -2.50
CA PHE A 379 21.07 -10.43 -3.63
C PHE A 379 22.03 -9.35 -3.14
N GLY A 380 21.51 -8.21 -2.67
CA GLY A 380 22.29 -7.15 -2.04
C GLY A 380 23.51 -6.75 -2.88
N ASN A 381 24.68 -6.67 -2.23
CA ASN A 381 25.92 -6.22 -2.87
C ASN A 381 26.70 -7.35 -3.58
N LYS A 382 26.03 -8.47 -3.95
CA LYS A 382 26.67 -9.67 -4.52
C LYS A 382 26.48 -9.74 -6.04
N PRO A 383 27.38 -10.38 -6.81
CA PRO A 383 27.24 -10.50 -8.27
C PRO A 383 25.95 -11.21 -8.67
N PHE A 384 25.05 -10.50 -9.37
CA PHE A 384 23.70 -10.96 -9.69
C PHE A 384 23.66 -12.36 -10.33
N ALA A 385 24.54 -12.64 -11.30
CA ALA A 385 24.64 -13.93 -11.97
C ALA A 385 24.91 -15.11 -11.01
N GLU A 386 25.81 -14.95 -10.04
CA GLU A 386 26.10 -15.97 -9.00
C GLU A 386 24.84 -16.28 -8.17
N ARG A 387 24.02 -15.27 -7.91
CA ARG A 387 22.78 -15.40 -7.13
C ARG A 387 21.68 -16.09 -7.94
N ILE A 388 21.57 -15.80 -9.23
CA ILE A 388 20.68 -16.56 -10.14
C ILE A 388 21.16 -18.01 -10.31
N ASP A 389 22.46 -18.27 -10.41
CA ASP A 389 22.98 -19.66 -10.49
C ASP A 389 22.74 -20.45 -9.19
N ARG A 390 22.75 -19.79 -8.03
CA ARG A 390 22.31 -20.38 -6.75
C ARG A 390 20.80 -20.59 -6.71
N LEU A 391 20.01 -19.64 -7.20
CA LEU A 391 18.55 -19.75 -7.29
C LEU A 391 18.12 -20.91 -8.20
N ALA A 392 18.73 -21.03 -9.38
CA ALA A 392 18.51 -22.12 -10.33
C ALA A 392 18.74 -23.50 -9.68
N LYS A 393 19.78 -23.64 -8.84
CA LYS A 393 20.03 -24.85 -8.05
C LYS A 393 18.94 -25.13 -7.02
N PHE A 394 18.44 -24.12 -6.30
CA PHE A 394 17.31 -24.31 -5.37
C PHE A 394 15.98 -24.60 -6.07
N ILE A 395 15.75 -24.04 -7.27
CA ILE A 395 14.58 -24.35 -8.09
C ILE A 395 14.63 -25.80 -8.57
N THR A 396 15.76 -26.24 -9.14
CA THR A 396 15.94 -27.58 -9.70
C THR A 396 16.15 -28.68 -8.66
N ALA A 397 16.52 -28.34 -7.43
CA ALA A 397 16.57 -29.28 -6.32
C ALA A 397 15.16 -29.82 -5.99
N ASN A 398 14.95 -31.10 -6.30
CA ASN A 398 13.81 -31.86 -5.79
C ASN A 398 14.14 -32.38 -4.39
N ASN A 399 13.23 -32.13 -3.44
CA ASN A 399 13.24 -32.67 -2.07
C ASN A 399 14.45 -32.27 -1.20
N TYR A 400 14.48 -31.00 -0.76
CA TYR A 400 14.90 -30.74 0.62
C TYR A 400 13.83 -31.31 1.55
N SER A 401 13.98 -32.57 1.93
CA SER A 401 13.14 -33.21 2.94
C SER A 401 13.32 -32.50 4.28
N LEU A 402 12.20 -32.14 4.93
CA LEU A 402 12.18 -31.60 6.29
C LEU A 402 12.61 -32.68 7.30
N LYS A 403 13.92 -32.92 7.40
CA LYS A 403 14.57 -33.66 8.48
C LYS A 403 15.44 -32.71 9.31
N CYS A 404 15.57 -33.05 10.59
CA CYS A 404 16.34 -32.34 11.61
C CYS A 404 15.68 -31.08 12.22
N MET A 405 14.48 -31.27 12.80
CA MET A 405 14.17 -30.70 14.11
C MET A 405 13.95 -31.82 15.13
N GLU A 406 15.01 -32.58 15.40
CA GLU A 406 15.20 -33.27 16.68
C GLU A 406 16.43 -32.66 17.36
N THR A 407 16.36 -32.54 18.68
CA THR A 407 17.22 -31.68 19.51
C THR A 407 18.70 -32.07 19.52
N SER A 408 19.60 -31.08 19.46
CA SER A 408 20.88 -31.12 20.16
C SER A 408 21.46 -29.72 20.43
N GLN A 409 22.25 -29.61 21.50
CA GLN A 409 22.61 -28.37 22.18
C GLN A 409 23.92 -27.74 21.66
N THR A 410 23.94 -26.40 21.66
CA THR A 410 25.06 -25.52 22.07
C THR A 410 26.52 -25.87 21.72
N GLN A 411 27.19 -25.02 20.91
CA GLN A 411 28.40 -24.27 21.32
C GLN A 411 28.86 -23.23 20.27
N MET A 412 29.68 -22.25 20.69
CA MET A 412 30.26 -21.17 19.86
C MET A 412 31.73 -21.46 19.50
N VAL A 413 32.32 -20.73 18.53
CA VAL A 413 33.56 -19.90 18.67
C VAL A 413 34.03 -19.28 17.33
N HIS A 414 34.78 -18.16 17.43
CA HIS A 414 35.54 -17.34 16.45
C HIS A 414 36.24 -18.07 15.26
N SER A 415 36.69 -17.46 14.14
CA SER A 415 36.51 -16.14 13.43
C SER A 415 37.10 -16.30 11.97
N SER A 416 37.65 -15.35 11.16
CA SER A 416 38.13 -13.96 11.28
C SER A 416 38.43 -13.25 9.93
N ASN A 417 38.31 -11.91 9.91
CA ASN A 417 39.13 -10.88 9.20
C ASN A 417 39.47 -10.86 7.68
N LYS A 418 39.31 -9.65 7.09
CA LYS A 418 40.06 -8.96 5.98
C LYS A 418 39.84 -9.36 4.49
N VAL A 419 40.05 -8.49 3.47
CA VAL A 419 39.82 -7.01 3.25
C VAL A 419 40.21 -6.58 1.79
N CYS A 420 39.55 -5.56 1.22
CA CYS A 420 39.82 -4.84 -0.08
C CYS A 420 39.63 -5.62 -1.41
N ILE A 421 39.14 -5.08 -2.56
CA ILE A 421 39.15 -3.72 -3.23
C ILE A 421 40.47 -3.44 -4.00
N PRO A 422 40.51 -2.82 -5.22
CA PRO A 422 39.46 -2.23 -6.11
C PRO A 422 39.28 -3.09 -7.43
N SER A 423 39.07 -2.70 -8.71
CA SER A 423 39.16 -1.44 -9.50
C SER A 423 38.39 -1.40 -10.85
N ILE A 424 37.60 -0.32 -11.09
CA ILE A 424 37.61 0.65 -12.23
C ILE A 424 37.34 0.18 -13.70
N VAL A 425 36.89 1.16 -14.53
CA VAL A 425 36.68 1.21 -16.01
C VAL A 425 35.27 0.77 -16.43
N ASN A 426 34.33 1.67 -16.79
CA ASN A 426 34.22 2.56 -17.97
C ASN A 426 34.06 1.77 -19.30
N GLU A 427 33.32 2.19 -20.33
CA GLU A 427 32.67 3.50 -20.58
C GLU A 427 31.55 3.39 -21.65
N ASN A 428 30.70 4.42 -21.71
CA ASN A 428 30.14 5.05 -22.93
C ASN A 428 29.27 4.28 -23.97
N ASN A 429 28.10 4.89 -24.23
CA ASN A 429 27.55 5.22 -25.56
C ASN A 429 26.95 4.11 -26.47
N SER A 430 25.98 4.40 -27.36
CA SER A 430 25.03 5.55 -27.45
C SER A 430 24.02 5.36 -28.60
N SER A 431 22.78 5.86 -28.44
CA SER A 431 21.89 6.35 -29.54
C SER A 431 21.48 5.34 -30.65
N LEU A 432 20.61 5.61 -31.64
CA LEU A 432 19.63 6.68 -31.94
C LEU A 432 18.23 6.01 -32.04
N LYS A 433 17.14 6.61 -31.54
CA LYS A 433 16.20 7.50 -32.28
C LYS A 433 15.87 7.10 -33.74
N THR A 434 14.61 6.76 -33.97
CA THR A 434 13.85 7.20 -35.17
C THR A 434 12.44 7.64 -34.76
N LYS A 435 11.98 8.77 -35.30
CA LYS A 435 10.58 9.22 -35.22
C LYS A 435 9.81 8.66 -36.42
N VAL A 436 8.49 8.45 -36.25
CA VAL A 436 7.52 8.65 -37.34
C VAL A 436 6.37 9.52 -36.80
N SER A 437 6.01 10.50 -37.60
CA SER A 437 4.99 11.56 -37.44
C SER A 437 3.93 11.38 -38.56
N GLU A 438 2.75 12.00 -38.68
CA GLU A 438 1.88 12.91 -37.87
C GLU A 438 0.56 13.08 -38.69
N SER A 439 -0.58 13.67 -38.26
CA SER A 439 -1.06 14.23 -36.97
C SER A 439 -2.59 14.48 -37.03
N ASN A 440 -3.25 14.58 -35.86
CA ASN A 440 -4.44 15.44 -35.57
C ASN A 440 -5.76 15.16 -36.37
N ILE A 441 -6.95 15.65 -36.02
CA ILE A 441 -7.45 16.78 -35.18
C ILE A 441 -8.60 16.23 -34.27
N GLU A 442 -8.86 16.59 -33.00
CA GLU A 442 -8.52 17.70 -32.07
C GLU A 442 -9.63 18.74 -31.79
N TYR A 443 -9.89 18.98 -30.50
CA TYR A 443 -10.58 20.15 -29.93
C TYR A 443 -9.76 20.69 -28.74
N SER A 444 -9.72 22.01 -28.57
CA SER A 444 -8.69 22.69 -27.77
C SER A 444 -9.05 22.96 -26.30
N VAL A 445 -8.75 22.01 -25.43
CA VAL A 445 -8.15 22.36 -24.11
C VAL A 445 -6.72 22.88 -24.38
N PRO A 446 -6.15 23.82 -23.62
CA PRO A 446 -4.76 24.24 -23.82
C PRO A 446 -3.78 23.06 -23.69
N LYS A 447 -3.34 22.51 -24.83
CA LYS A 447 -2.40 21.36 -24.92
C LYS A 447 -0.96 21.68 -24.50
N THR A 448 -0.71 22.85 -23.96
CA THR A 448 0.60 23.27 -23.48
C THR A 448 0.83 22.76 -22.06
N SER A 449 2.03 22.20 -21.79
CA SER A 449 2.42 21.74 -20.44
C SER A 449 2.17 22.83 -19.39
N PRO A 450 1.82 22.50 -18.12
CA PRO A 450 1.60 23.46 -17.05
C PRO A 450 2.70 24.53 -16.86
N HIS A 451 3.93 24.28 -17.33
CA HIS A 451 5.03 25.25 -17.37
C HIS A 451 4.71 26.53 -18.18
N THR A 452 3.66 26.54 -19.00
CA THR A 452 3.22 27.71 -19.79
C THR A 452 2.00 28.42 -19.20
N TRP A 453 1.43 27.94 -18.09
CA TRP A 453 0.20 28.49 -17.53
C TRP A 453 0.48 29.84 -16.86
N SER A 454 -0.30 30.86 -17.21
CA SER A 454 -0.18 32.18 -16.56
C SER A 454 -0.66 32.10 -15.11
N LYS A 455 -0.18 33.03 -14.25
CA LYS A 455 -0.69 33.19 -12.87
C LYS A 455 -2.23 33.30 -12.82
N ALA A 456 -2.86 33.87 -13.86
CA ALA A 456 -4.31 33.96 -13.98
C ALA A 456 -4.99 32.62 -14.28
N ALA A 457 -4.40 31.77 -15.14
CA ALA A 457 -4.93 30.44 -15.44
C ALA A 457 -4.88 29.52 -14.20
N VAL A 458 -3.78 29.56 -13.43
CA VAL A 458 -3.65 28.82 -12.16
C VAL A 458 -4.69 29.29 -11.15
N ARG A 459 -4.90 30.61 -11.01
CA ARG A 459 -5.94 31.17 -10.12
C ARG A 459 -7.35 30.77 -10.54
N ALA A 460 -7.67 30.82 -11.83
CA ALA A 460 -8.98 30.43 -12.34
C ALA A 460 -9.32 28.96 -12.01
N TRP A 461 -8.34 28.05 -12.18
CA TRP A 461 -8.52 26.63 -11.82
C TRP A 461 -8.71 26.43 -10.30
N TRP A 462 -7.89 27.11 -9.47
CA TRP A 462 -7.97 27.03 -8.00
C TRP A 462 -9.35 27.41 -7.45
N CYS A 463 -10.08 28.32 -8.11
CA CYS A 463 -11.43 28.71 -7.73
C CYS A 463 -12.54 27.73 -8.14
N THR A 464 -12.24 26.65 -8.89
CA THR A 464 -13.28 25.79 -9.52
C THR A 464 -13.35 24.34 -9.04
N GLU A 465 -12.24 23.72 -8.59
CA GLU A 465 -12.20 22.26 -8.34
C GLU A 465 -12.55 21.82 -6.90
N ARG A 466 -12.29 22.63 -5.88
CA ARG A 466 -12.72 22.41 -4.48
C ARG A 466 -12.67 23.71 -3.67
N THR A 467 -13.45 23.77 -2.59
CA THR A 467 -13.47 24.90 -1.64
C THR A 467 -12.19 24.96 -0.81
N LEU A 468 -11.18 25.67 -1.31
CA LEU A 468 -9.94 26.00 -0.60
C LEU A 468 -9.68 27.52 -0.63
N VAL A 469 -9.15 28.05 0.48
CA VAL A 469 -9.24 29.47 0.81
C VAL A 469 -8.37 30.35 -0.13
N PRO A 470 -8.88 31.49 -0.65
CA PRO A 470 -8.10 32.40 -1.50
C PRO A 470 -6.82 32.97 -0.86
N GLN A 471 -6.68 32.92 0.47
CA GLN A 471 -5.58 33.50 1.23
C GLN A 471 -4.19 32.93 0.87
N LEU A 472 -4.09 31.69 0.36
CA LEU A 472 -2.83 31.14 -0.13
C LEU A 472 -2.31 31.89 -1.37
N CYS A 473 -3.20 32.36 -2.25
CA CYS A 473 -2.81 33.15 -3.42
C CYS A 473 -2.21 34.51 -3.06
N THR A 474 -2.53 35.08 -1.89
CA THR A 474 -1.91 36.30 -1.35
C THR A 474 -0.59 36.01 -0.63
N PHE A 475 -0.36 34.79 -0.13
CA PHE A 475 0.92 34.43 0.49
C PHE A 475 2.04 34.29 -0.56
N CYS A 476 1.72 33.76 -1.75
CA CYS A 476 2.65 33.59 -2.87
C CYS A 476 2.99 34.90 -3.63
N ASP A 477 2.32 36.02 -3.33
CA ASP A 477 2.65 37.35 -3.86
C ASP A 477 3.42 38.21 -2.83
N GLY A 478 3.81 37.64 -1.67
CA GLY A 478 4.65 38.31 -0.67
C GLY A 478 6.13 38.28 -1.06
N GLU A 479 6.73 39.44 -1.32
CA GLU A 479 8.13 39.60 -1.77
C GLU A 479 9.15 39.21 -0.68
N ALA A 480 9.63 37.95 -0.69
CA ALA A 480 10.72 37.49 0.17
C ALA A 480 11.46 36.22 -0.35
N LEU A 481 11.74 36.13 -1.65
CA LEU A 481 12.64 35.10 -2.22
C LEU A 481 13.63 35.70 -3.23
N CYS A 482 14.66 36.34 -2.67
CA CYS A 482 15.95 36.69 -3.28
C CYS A 482 17.02 36.49 -2.21
#